data_AF-A0A365YA95-F1
#
_entry.id   AF-A0A365YA95-F1
#
_cell.length_a   1.000
_cell.length_b   1.000
_cell.length_c   1.000
_cell.angle_alpha   90.00
_cell.angle_beta   90.00
_cell.angle_gamma   90.00
#
_symmetry.space_group_name_H-M   'P 1'
#
loop_
_entity.id
_entity.type
_entity.pdbx_description
1 polymer ?
#
loop_
_entity_poly.entity_id
_entity_poly.type
_entity_poly.pdbx_seq_one_letter_code
_entity_poly.pdbx_strand_id
1 'polypeptide(L)'
;MITEGPGDALTSAIAIGFDTFGIRGAGLAANPAVITEVADMLGDREAVIAGDGGPAGRRFAVMLADALVALEKTVRVLDLPDGMDLTDWRAQDPAKFQRAALRAIAEAPAVKSRAAALLAWDEERYSLTDLGGARYLRDYMESIGSGVRYSEETGFYLLDEGVWREDDRQAVRTHAQAVADLVKDLAKDASELAQLDGATKDDKARAARLRPATAAITTGPTASYR
;
A
#
# COMPACT_ATOMS: atom_id res chain seq x y z
N MET A 1 7.97 -13.66 8.47
CA MET A 1 7.15 -12.46 8.70
C MET A 1 7.97 -11.23 8.33
N ILE A 2 7.36 -10.17 7.81
CA ILE A 2 8.05 -8.94 7.39
C ILE A 2 7.40 -7.73 8.07
N THR A 3 8.20 -6.86 8.69
CA THR A 3 7.73 -5.70 9.48
C THR A 3 8.51 -4.41 9.16
N GLU A 4 7.96 -3.25 9.55
CA GLU A 4 8.46 -1.91 9.21
C GLU A 4 9.49 -1.33 10.21
N GLY A 5 9.73 -2.06 11.31
CA GLY A 5 10.66 -1.66 12.36
C GLY A 5 11.29 -2.84 13.11
N PRO A 6 12.41 -2.59 13.81
CA PRO A 6 13.12 -3.62 14.57
C PRO A 6 12.34 -4.09 15.81
N GLY A 7 11.49 -3.24 16.39
CA GLY A 7 10.64 -3.60 17.54
C GLY A 7 9.66 -4.72 17.17
N ASP A 8 8.89 -4.53 16.11
CA ASP A 8 7.96 -5.53 15.60
C ASP A 8 8.67 -6.76 15.05
N ALA A 9 9.86 -6.58 14.48
CA ALA A 9 10.66 -7.70 14.03
C ALA A 9 11.04 -8.62 15.20
N LEU A 10 11.47 -8.04 16.32
CA LEU A 10 11.75 -8.78 17.55
C LEU A 10 10.50 -9.36 18.17
N THR A 11 9.38 -8.63 18.19
CA THR A 11 8.10 -9.15 18.69
C THR A 11 7.66 -10.36 17.87
N SER A 12 7.76 -10.31 16.55
CA SER A 12 7.45 -11.44 15.68
C SER A 12 8.39 -12.63 15.91
N ALA A 13 9.70 -12.39 15.93
CA ALA A 13 10.69 -13.44 16.12
C ALA A 13 10.58 -14.13 17.49
N ILE A 14 10.43 -13.35 18.55
CA ILE A 14 10.50 -13.86 19.94
C ILE A 14 9.13 -14.26 20.49
N ALA A 15 8.09 -13.44 20.26
CA ALA A 15 6.78 -13.68 20.86
C ALA A 15 5.86 -14.54 19.97
N ILE A 16 6.02 -14.49 18.65
CA ILE A 16 5.25 -15.33 17.72
C ILE A 16 6.04 -16.59 17.36
N GLY A 17 7.35 -16.45 17.11
CA GLY A 17 8.26 -17.55 16.77
C GLY A 17 8.52 -17.69 15.26
N PHE A 18 8.44 -16.59 14.51
CA PHE A 18 8.62 -16.60 13.05
C PHE A 18 10.04 -16.19 12.65
N ASP A 19 10.56 -16.77 11.57
CA ASP A 19 11.66 -16.17 10.82
C ASP A 19 11.22 -14.79 10.34
N THR A 20 11.99 -13.75 10.67
CA THR A 20 11.52 -12.37 10.52
C THR A 20 12.52 -11.49 9.78
N PHE A 21 12.00 -10.71 8.83
CA PHE A 21 12.69 -9.61 8.18
C PHE A 21 12.17 -8.28 8.74
N GLY A 22 13.05 -7.46 9.30
CA GLY A 22 12.74 -6.07 9.63
C GLY A 22 13.26 -5.16 8.52
N ILE A 23 12.37 -4.45 7.84
CA ILE A 23 12.72 -3.43 6.85
C ILE A 23 12.72 -2.08 7.55
N ARG A 24 13.80 -1.30 7.41
CA ARG A 24 13.91 -0.01 8.09
C ARG A 24 13.03 1.05 7.41
N GLY A 25 11.82 1.23 7.90
CA GLY A 25 10.90 2.31 7.52
C GLY A 25 10.22 2.13 6.16
N ALA A 26 9.03 2.72 6.05
CA ALA A 26 8.11 2.60 4.91
C ALA A 26 8.76 2.77 3.53
N GLY A 27 9.62 3.79 3.40
CA GLY A 27 10.17 4.21 2.12
C GLY A 27 11.11 3.18 1.48
N LEU A 28 11.71 2.29 2.27
CA LEU A 28 12.58 1.24 1.72
C LEU A 28 11.81 0.06 1.12
N ALA A 29 10.53 -0.09 1.43
CA ALA A 29 9.69 -1.12 0.80
C ALA A 29 9.43 -0.88 -0.68
N ALA A 30 9.68 0.35 -1.17
CA ALA A 30 9.61 0.69 -2.59
C ALA A 30 10.96 0.53 -3.31
N ASN A 31 12.05 0.20 -2.59
CA ASN A 31 13.37 0.07 -3.20
C ASN A 31 13.51 -1.31 -3.90
N PRO A 32 13.71 -1.36 -5.24
CA PRO A 32 13.79 -2.62 -5.97
C PRO A 32 14.91 -3.55 -5.49
N ALA A 33 16.04 -3.00 -5.01
CA ALA A 33 17.15 -3.80 -4.51
C ALA A 33 16.78 -4.52 -3.21
N VAL A 34 16.09 -3.81 -2.30
CA VAL A 34 15.60 -4.37 -1.03
C VAL A 34 14.56 -5.45 -1.30
N ILE A 35 13.61 -5.19 -2.21
CA ILE A 35 12.58 -6.16 -2.60
C ILE A 35 13.23 -7.45 -3.15
N THR A 36 14.20 -7.31 -4.05
CA THR A 36 14.89 -8.44 -4.66
C THR A 36 15.62 -9.27 -3.59
N GLU A 37 16.37 -8.61 -2.71
CA GLU A 37 17.09 -9.29 -1.62
C GLU A 37 16.13 -10.00 -0.66
N VAL A 38 15.00 -9.37 -0.30
CA VAL A 38 13.95 -9.99 0.52
C VAL A 38 13.34 -11.20 -0.20
N ALA A 39 13.05 -11.10 -1.49
CA ALA A 39 12.47 -12.20 -2.28
C ALA A 39 13.44 -13.39 -2.40
N ASP A 40 14.74 -13.12 -2.56
CA ASP A 40 15.79 -14.13 -2.60
C ASP A 40 15.92 -14.84 -1.25
N MET A 41 15.98 -14.07 -0.16
CA MET A 41 16.03 -14.64 1.20
C MET A 41 14.77 -15.41 1.56
N LEU A 42 13.60 -14.95 1.10
CA LEU A 42 12.32 -15.62 1.34
C LEU A 42 12.31 -17.02 0.69
N GLY A 43 12.87 -17.15 -0.52
CA GLY A 43 12.84 -18.39 -1.30
C GLY A 43 11.39 -18.74 -1.68
N ASP A 44 11.00 -20.00 -1.47
CA ASP A 44 9.64 -20.51 -1.76
C ASP A 44 8.68 -20.39 -0.57
N ARG A 45 9.11 -19.76 0.53
CA ARG A 45 8.30 -19.63 1.76
C ARG A 45 7.21 -18.59 1.58
N GLU A 46 6.08 -18.79 2.25
CA GLU A 46 5.01 -17.80 2.32
C GLU A 46 5.47 -16.60 3.18
N ALA A 47 5.29 -15.40 2.66
CA ALA A 47 5.49 -14.16 3.40
C ALA A 47 4.21 -13.74 4.11
N VAL A 48 4.34 -13.35 5.37
CA VAL A 48 3.30 -12.62 6.12
C VAL A 48 3.82 -11.23 6.40
N ILE A 49 3.16 -10.21 5.85
CA ILE A 49 3.54 -8.82 6.04
C ILE A 49 2.66 -8.21 7.13
N ALA A 50 3.29 -7.54 8.09
CA ALA A 50 2.61 -6.77 9.12
C ALA A 50 3.21 -5.37 9.16
N GLY A 51 2.50 -4.43 8.54
CA GLY A 51 2.74 -3.00 8.76
C GLY A 51 1.88 -2.49 9.90
N ASP A 52 2.25 -1.36 10.47
CA ASP A 52 1.48 -0.70 11.52
C ASP A 52 0.04 -0.43 11.06
N GLY A 53 -0.91 -0.49 12.00
CA GLY A 53 -2.33 -0.16 11.76
C GLY A 53 -2.60 1.32 11.44
N GLY A 54 -1.56 2.07 11.09
CA GLY A 54 -1.65 3.42 10.60
C GLY A 54 -1.66 3.48 9.06
N PRO A 55 -1.86 4.68 8.48
CA PRO A 55 -1.88 4.87 7.05
C PRO A 55 -0.54 4.54 6.38
N ALA A 56 0.57 4.83 7.06
CA ALA A 56 1.91 4.53 6.57
C ALA A 56 2.16 3.02 6.53
N GLY A 57 1.90 2.30 7.63
CA GLY A 57 2.08 0.86 7.71
C GLY A 57 1.17 0.07 6.77
N ARG A 58 -0.08 0.49 6.59
CA ARG A 58 -0.97 -0.07 5.55
C ARG A 58 -0.37 0.10 4.16
N ARG A 59 0.14 1.28 3.81
CA ARG A 59 0.79 1.51 2.51
C ARG A 59 2.05 0.67 2.34
N PHE A 60 2.88 0.56 3.37
CA PHE A 60 4.05 -0.32 3.38
C PHE A 60 3.66 -1.76 3.06
N ALA A 61 2.64 -2.29 3.76
CA ALA A 61 2.20 -3.66 3.57
C ALA A 61 1.72 -3.91 2.13
N VAL A 62 1.04 -2.92 1.54
CA VAL A 62 0.54 -2.97 0.17
C VAL A 62 1.65 -2.94 -0.87
N MET A 63 2.57 -1.97 -0.77
CA MET A 63 3.67 -1.84 -1.73
C MET A 63 4.56 -3.09 -1.74
N LEU A 64 4.87 -3.60 -0.55
CA LEU A 64 5.70 -4.79 -0.42
C LEU A 64 4.97 -6.05 -0.93
N ALA A 65 3.67 -6.18 -0.63
CA ALA A 65 2.88 -7.31 -1.13
C ALA A 65 2.84 -7.32 -2.66
N ASP A 66 2.60 -6.17 -3.30
CA ASP A 66 2.60 -6.06 -4.76
C ASP A 66 3.94 -6.46 -5.37
N ALA A 67 5.03 -5.92 -4.81
CA ALA A 67 6.37 -6.18 -5.31
C ALA A 67 6.77 -7.66 -5.18
N LEU A 68 6.39 -8.32 -4.08
CA LEU A 68 6.66 -9.74 -3.87
C LEU A 68 5.76 -10.64 -4.74
N VAL A 69 4.49 -10.28 -4.94
CA VAL A 69 3.58 -10.99 -5.83
C VAL A 69 4.05 -10.90 -7.29
N ALA A 70 4.57 -9.75 -7.72
CA ALA A 70 5.18 -9.57 -9.03
C ALA A 70 6.42 -10.46 -9.25
N LEU A 71 7.07 -10.89 -8.16
CA LEU A 71 8.16 -11.87 -8.13
C LEU A 71 7.67 -13.29 -7.82
N GLU A 72 6.38 -13.56 -8.06
CA GLU A 72 5.71 -14.85 -7.89
C GLU A 72 5.79 -15.42 -6.47
N LYS A 73 5.92 -14.57 -5.44
CA LYS A 73 5.92 -14.99 -4.05
C LYS A 73 4.49 -15.11 -3.51
N THR A 74 4.29 -16.07 -2.60
CA THR A 74 3.03 -16.20 -1.86
C THR A 74 3.03 -15.23 -0.68
N VAL A 75 2.04 -14.35 -0.60
CA VAL A 75 1.98 -13.28 0.39
C VAL A 75 0.64 -13.25 1.11
N ARG A 76 0.65 -12.99 2.42
CA ARG A 76 -0.49 -12.60 3.24
C ARG A 76 -0.20 -11.25 3.90
N VAL A 77 -1.25 -10.46 4.09
CA VAL A 77 -1.16 -9.20 4.84
C VAL A 77 -1.95 -9.36 6.14
N LEU A 78 -1.26 -9.19 7.26
CA LEU A 78 -1.87 -9.15 8.58
C LEU A 78 -2.42 -7.74 8.82
N ASP A 79 -3.73 -7.64 8.96
CA ASP A 79 -4.39 -6.38 9.30
C ASP A 79 -4.28 -6.14 10.81
N LEU A 80 -3.64 -5.03 11.19
CA LEU A 80 -3.49 -4.62 12.58
C LEU A 80 -4.54 -3.55 12.94
N PRO A 81 -5.03 -3.54 14.19
CA PRO A 81 -5.96 -2.51 14.64
C PRO A 81 -5.40 -1.10 14.46
N ASP A 82 -6.30 -0.13 14.23
CA ASP A 82 -5.95 1.27 13.99
C ASP A 82 -4.95 1.83 15.01
N GLY A 83 -3.84 2.36 14.48
CA GLY A 83 -2.80 3.01 15.28
C GLY A 83 -1.96 2.09 16.15
N MET A 84 -2.01 0.77 15.95
CA MET A 84 -1.21 -0.21 16.69
C MET A 84 -0.19 -0.91 15.81
N ASP A 85 0.98 -1.17 16.36
CA ASP A 85 1.96 -2.12 15.83
C ASP A 85 1.85 -3.50 16.53
N LEU A 86 2.74 -4.45 16.20
CA LEU A 86 2.72 -5.78 16.84
C LEU A 86 3.09 -5.70 18.32
N THR A 87 3.97 -4.77 18.66
CA THR A 87 4.50 -4.57 20.00
C THR A 87 3.42 -4.01 20.93
N ASP A 88 2.64 -3.04 20.45
CA ASP A 88 1.45 -2.49 21.09
C ASP A 88 0.36 -3.54 21.25
N TRP A 89 0.12 -4.33 20.20
CA TRP A 89 -0.86 -5.41 20.28
C TRP A 89 -0.47 -6.44 21.35
N ARG A 90 0.81 -6.82 21.41
CA ARG A 90 1.34 -7.69 22.45
C ARG A 90 1.18 -7.08 23.84
N ALA A 91 1.37 -5.78 24.00
CA ALA A 91 1.30 -5.11 25.30
C ALA A 91 -0.08 -5.21 25.97
N GLN A 92 -1.16 -5.38 25.19
CA GLN A 92 -2.53 -5.47 25.71
C GLN A 92 -2.79 -6.76 26.49
N ASP A 93 -2.36 -7.90 25.97
CA ASP A 93 -2.48 -9.20 26.64
C ASP A 93 -1.32 -10.12 26.23
N PRO A 94 -0.14 -9.95 26.86
CA PRO A 94 1.06 -10.70 26.48
C PRO A 94 0.89 -12.22 26.59
N ALA A 95 0.03 -12.70 27.49
CA ALA A 95 -0.20 -14.12 27.72
C ALA A 95 -1.03 -14.77 26.60
N LYS A 96 -1.92 -14.01 25.95
CA LYS A 96 -2.76 -14.51 24.85
C LYS A 96 -2.27 -14.10 23.47
N PHE A 97 -1.36 -13.13 23.39
CA PHE A 97 -0.88 -12.53 22.14
C PHE A 97 -0.48 -13.57 21.10
N GLN A 98 0.40 -14.52 21.43
CA GLN A 98 0.90 -15.50 20.46
C GLN A 98 -0.25 -16.28 19.79
N ARG A 99 -1.20 -16.79 20.57
CA ARG A 99 -2.34 -17.53 20.05
C ARG A 99 -3.26 -16.65 19.21
N ALA A 100 -3.48 -15.40 19.63
CA ALA A 100 -4.27 -14.44 18.88
C ALA A 100 -3.62 -14.08 17.53
N ALA A 101 -2.31 -13.83 17.53
CA ALA A 101 -1.52 -13.52 16.35
C ALA A 101 -1.52 -14.69 15.35
N LEU A 102 -1.25 -15.92 15.80
CA LEU A 102 -1.28 -17.10 14.92
C LEU A 102 -2.65 -17.30 14.27
N ARG A 103 -3.74 -17.06 15.03
CA ARG A 103 -5.09 -17.12 14.50
C ARG A 103 -5.34 -16.05 13.44
N ALA A 104 -4.98 -14.80 13.73
CA ALA A 104 -5.15 -13.70 12.79
C ALA A 104 -4.35 -13.93 11.50
N ILE A 105 -3.13 -14.47 11.60
CA ILE A 105 -2.30 -14.82 10.43
C ILE A 105 -2.95 -15.93 9.61
N ALA A 106 -3.51 -16.96 10.25
CA ALA A 106 -4.20 -18.05 9.55
C ALA A 106 -5.48 -17.58 8.84
N GLU A 107 -6.19 -16.62 9.45
CA GLU A 107 -7.41 -16.00 8.90
C GLU A 107 -7.08 -14.90 7.86
N ALA A 108 -5.85 -14.39 7.82
CA ALA A 108 -5.43 -13.34 6.90
C ALA A 108 -5.53 -13.81 5.43
N PRO A 109 -6.14 -13.01 4.54
CA PRO A 109 -6.32 -13.40 3.16
C PRO A 109 -4.97 -13.47 2.42
N ALA A 110 -4.80 -14.49 1.60
CA ALA A 110 -3.71 -14.53 0.63
C ALA A 110 -3.90 -13.43 -0.41
N VAL A 111 -2.87 -12.64 -0.65
CA VAL A 111 -2.84 -11.60 -1.68
C VAL A 111 -2.67 -12.31 -3.02
N LYS A 112 -3.78 -12.50 -3.74
CA LYS A 112 -3.80 -13.23 -5.02
C LYS A 112 -3.46 -12.38 -6.24
N SER A 113 -3.41 -11.05 -6.10
CA SER A 113 -3.01 -10.12 -7.16
C SER A 113 -2.69 -8.73 -6.61
N ARG A 114 -2.01 -7.92 -7.44
CA ARG A 114 -1.82 -6.46 -7.33
C ARG A 114 -3.06 -5.72 -6.78
N ALA A 115 -4.25 -6.15 -7.20
CA ALA A 115 -5.56 -5.65 -6.77
C ALA A 115 -5.82 -5.73 -5.26
N ALA A 116 -5.47 -6.87 -4.64
CA ALA A 116 -5.82 -7.16 -3.25
C ALA A 116 -4.93 -6.38 -2.27
N ALA A 117 -3.71 -6.03 -2.69
CA ALA A 117 -2.86 -5.09 -1.98
C ALA A 117 -3.45 -3.66 -2.15
N LEU A 118 -3.84 -3.27 -3.36
CA LEU A 118 -4.45 -1.96 -3.62
C LEU A 118 -5.82 -1.73 -2.96
N LEU A 119 -6.48 -2.79 -2.44
CA LEU A 119 -7.73 -2.68 -1.67
C LEU A 119 -7.63 -1.76 -0.44
N ALA A 120 -6.42 -1.33 -0.03
CA ALA A 120 -6.21 -0.28 0.96
C ALA A 120 -6.49 1.16 0.46
N TRP A 121 -7.17 1.34 -0.68
CA TRP A 121 -7.85 2.61 -0.95
C TRP A 121 -8.97 2.79 0.07
N ASP A 122 -8.62 3.43 1.18
CA ASP A 122 -9.54 3.86 2.21
C ASP A 122 -10.45 4.95 1.64
N GLU A 123 -11.65 4.56 1.20
CA GLU A 123 -12.65 5.48 0.62
C GLU A 123 -13.10 6.57 1.63
N GLU A 124 -12.96 6.34 2.95
CA GLU A 124 -13.28 7.35 3.97
C GLU A 124 -12.21 8.45 4.03
N ARG A 125 -10.95 8.05 3.89
CA ARG A 125 -9.80 8.97 3.91
C ARG A 125 -9.54 9.62 2.55
N TYR A 126 -9.69 8.85 1.48
CA TYR A 126 -9.46 9.24 0.10
C TYR A 126 -10.75 9.00 -0.70
N SER A 127 -11.62 10.00 -0.74
CA SER A 127 -12.83 9.87 -1.55
C SER A 127 -12.50 9.63 -3.03
N LEU A 128 -13.38 8.97 -3.77
CA LEU A 128 -13.24 8.74 -5.22
C LEU A 128 -13.54 10.02 -6.02
N THR A 129 -12.78 11.08 -5.73
CA THR A 129 -12.86 12.41 -6.34
C THR A 129 -11.45 12.89 -6.64
N ASP A 130 -11.31 13.91 -7.50
CA ASP A 130 -10.00 14.52 -7.80
C ASP A 130 -9.28 14.99 -6.53
N LEU A 131 -10.02 15.50 -5.54
CA LEU A 131 -9.47 15.91 -4.25
C LEU A 131 -8.93 14.74 -3.45
N GLY A 132 -9.65 13.60 -3.43
CA GLY A 132 -9.17 12.39 -2.76
C GLY A 132 -7.95 11.79 -3.46
N GLY A 133 -7.95 11.79 -4.80
CA GLY A 133 -6.79 11.42 -5.60
C GLY A 133 -5.57 12.30 -5.35
N ALA A 134 -5.74 13.62 -5.27
CA ALA A 134 -4.67 14.56 -4.95
C ALA A 134 -4.11 14.36 -3.53
N ARG A 135 -4.98 14.08 -2.54
CA ARG A 135 -4.56 13.73 -1.17
C ARG A 135 -3.77 12.42 -1.13
N TYR A 136 -4.23 11.42 -1.86
CA TYR A 136 -3.52 10.15 -1.98
C TYR A 136 -2.14 10.36 -2.62
N LEU A 137 -2.07 11.11 -3.72
CA LEU A 137 -0.83 11.43 -4.42
C LEU A 137 0.17 12.14 -3.50
N ARG A 138 -0.27 13.15 -2.74
CA ARG A 138 0.58 13.85 -1.76
C ARG A 138 1.15 12.87 -0.73
N ASP A 139 0.28 12.07 -0.09
CA ASP A 139 0.69 11.12 0.94
C ASP A 139 1.60 10.01 0.37
N TYR A 140 1.37 9.59 -0.88
CA TYR A 140 2.20 8.64 -1.61
C TYR A 140 3.60 9.21 -1.86
N MET A 141 3.70 10.44 -2.35
CA MET A 141 4.99 11.09 -2.58
C MET A 141 5.77 11.25 -1.28
N GLU A 142 5.10 11.69 -0.20
CA GLU A 142 5.73 11.80 1.12
C GLU A 142 6.28 10.45 1.59
N SER A 143 5.58 9.34 1.30
CA SER A 143 6.00 7.99 1.70
C SER A 143 7.24 7.46 0.99
N ILE A 144 7.48 7.87 -0.26
CA ILE A 144 8.71 7.54 -1.00
C ILE A 144 9.87 8.49 -0.65
N GLY A 145 9.72 9.27 0.43
CA GLY A 145 10.73 10.18 0.95
C GLY A 145 10.73 11.56 0.31
N SER A 146 9.73 11.90 -0.50
CA SER A 146 9.65 13.17 -1.21
C SER A 146 8.39 13.96 -0.85
N GLY A 147 8.52 15.03 -0.08
CA GLY A 147 7.41 15.98 0.11
C GLY A 147 7.05 16.68 -1.22
N VAL A 148 5.78 17.03 -1.41
CA VAL A 148 5.32 17.83 -2.56
C VAL A 148 4.69 19.14 -2.11
N ARG A 149 5.02 20.24 -2.80
CA ARG A 149 4.39 21.56 -2.65
C ARG A 149 4.04 22.15 -4.01
N TYR A 150 3.14 23.12 -4.03
CA TYR A 150 2.70 23.80 -5.23
C TYR A 150 2.61 25.31 -5.00
N SER A 151 3.00 26.09 -6.00
CA SER A 151 2.76 27.53 -6.12
C SER A 151 2.25 27.82 -7.53
N GLU A 152 1.39 28.83 -7.69
CA GLU A 152 0.83 29.18 -8.99
C GLU A 152 1.89 29.75 -9.94
N GLU A 153 2.90 30.41 -9.38
CA GLU A 153 3.94 31.12 -10.12
C GLU A 153 5.00 30.19 -10.72
N THR A 154 5.30 29.09 -10.05
CA THR A 154 6.44 28.21 -10.37
C THR A 154 6.09 26.73 -10.41
N GLY A 155 4.83 26.37 -10.14
CA GLY A 155 4.36 24.99 -10.23
C GLY A 155 4.78 24.13 -9.03
N PHE A 156 5.15 22.88 -9.29
CA PHE A 156 5.42 21.89 -8.24
C PHE A 156 6.86 21.96 -7.72
N TYR A 157 7.01 21.69 -6.43
CA TYR A 157 8.29 21.50 -5.76
C TYR A 157 8.33 20.14 -5.08
N LEU A 158 9.50 19.52 -5.14
CA LEU A 158 9.83 18.27 -4.47
C LEU A 158 10.83 18.53 -3.35
N LEU A 159 10.64 17.85 -2.22
CA LEU A 159 11.64 17.83 -1.17
C LEU A 159 12.74 16.85 -1.57
N ASP A 160 13.96 17.36 -1.71
CA ASP A 160 15.15 16.60 -2.08
C ASP A 160 16.31 17.03 -1.17
N GLU A 161 16.90 16.08 -0.44
CA GLU A 161 17.97 16.33 0.54
C GLU A 161 17.65 17.43 1.57
N GLY A 162 16.37 17.59 1.94
CA GLY A 162 15.91 18.60 2.89
C GLY A 162 15.72 20.00 2.29
N VAL A 163 15.86 20.17 0.98
CA VAL A 163 15.64 21.42 0.26
C VAL A 163 14.50 21.25 -0.73
N TRP A 164 13.62 22.26 -0.83
CA TRP A 164 12.57 22.29 -1.85
C TRP A 164 13.19 22.68 -3.19
N ARG A 165 13.12 21.79 -4.17
CA ARG A 165 13.58 22.00 -5.55
C ARG A 165 12.38 21.96 -6.50
N GLU A 166 12.40 22.78 -7.53
CA GLU A 166 11.34 22.77 -8.56
C GLU A 166 11.30 21.42 -9.29
N ASP A 167 10.12 20.93 -9.64
CA ASP A 167 9.93 19.68 -10.40
C ASP A 167 10.21 19.88 -11.89
N ASP A 168 11.49 20.04 -12.22
CA ASP A 168 11.98 20.19 -13.60
C ASP A 168 11.74 18.94 -14.47
N ARG A 169 11.63 17.76 -13.84
CA ARG A 169 11.50 16.46 -14.50
C ARG A 169 10.08 15.91 -14.58
N GLN A 170 9.08 16.68 -14.16
CA GLN A 170 7.67 16.25 -14.19
C GLN A 170 7.44 14.96 -13.38
N ALA A 171 8.19 14.75 -12.30
CA ALA A 171 8.04 13.60 -11.43
C ALA A 171 6.67 13.59 -10.73
N VAL A 172 6.12 14.76 -10.37
CA VAL A 172 4.74 14.85 -9.85
C VAL A 172 3.73 14.29 -10.83
N ARG A 173 3.89 14.62 -12.13
CA ARG A 173 3.02 14.11 -13.19
C ARG A 173 3.17 12.60 -13.36
N THR A 174 4.39 12.08 -13.29
CA THR A 174 4.66 10.64 -13.37
C THR A 174 3.96 9.88 -12.24
N HIS A 175 4.07 10.40 -11.02
CA HIS A 175 3.38 9.81 -9.87
C HIS A 175 1.85 9.97 -9.96
N ALA A 176 1.35 11.09 -10.47
CA ALA A 176 -0.09 11.26 -10.73
C ALA A 176 -0.63 10.24 -11.73
N GLN A 177 0.14 9.91 -12.77
CA GLN A 177 -0.21 8.85 -13.72
C GLN A 177 -0.22 7.48 -13.05
N ALA A 178 0.77 7.17 -12.21
CA ALA A 178 0.78 5.91 -11.45
C ALA A 178 -0.44 5.78 -10.52
N VAL A 179 -0.85 6.86 -9.86
CA VAL A 179 -2.09 6.88 -9.04
C VAL A 179 -3.34 6.70 -9.91
N ALA A 180 -3.38 7.31 -11.10
CA ALA A 180 -4.50 7.12 -12.03
C ALA A 180 -4.61 5.67 -12.53
N ASP A 181 -3.48 5.04 -12.87
CA ASP A 181 -3.43 3.63 -13.26
C ASP A 181 -3.89 2.72 -12.12
N LEU A 182 -3.51 3.04 -10.88
CA LEU A 182 -3.95 2.33 -9.67
C LEU A 182 -5.47 2.41 -9.48
N VAL A 183 -6.07 3.59 -9.62
CA VAL A 183 -7.54 3.76 -9.54
C VAL A 183 -8.24 3.01 -10.69
N LYS A 184 -7.63 2.98 -11.87
CA LYS A 184 -8.15 2.25 -13.02
C LYS A 184 -8.14 0.74 -12.80
N ASP A 185 -7.04 0.20 -12.28
CA ASP A 185 -6.93 -1.22 -11.94
C ASP A 185 -7.95 -1.59 -10.86
N LEU A 186 -8.07 -0.79 -9.80
CA LEU A 186 -9.11 -0.97 -8.77
C LEU A 186 -10.53 -1.05 -9.32
N ALA A 187 -10.88 -0.16 -10.25
CA ALA A 187 -12.19 -0.14 -10.87
C ALA A 187 -12.44 -1.38 -11.76
N LYS A 188 -11.40 -1.85 -12.45
CA LYS A 188 -11.45 -3.08 -13.24
C LYS A 188 -11.68 -4.29 -12.35
N ASP A 189 -10.88 -4.44 -11.31
CA ASP A 189 -10.98 -5.57 -10.38
C ASP A 189 -12.32 -5.61 -9.64
N ALA A 190 -12.80 -4.45 -9.18
CA ALA A 190 -14.13 -4.34 -8.58
C ALA A 190 -15.24 -4.74 -9.56
N SER A 191 -15.09 -4.41 -10.84
CA SER A 191 -16.04 -4.80 -11.89
C SER A 191 -16.01 -6.30 -12.16
N GLU A 192 -14.82 -6.92 -12.18
CA GLU A 192 -14.66 -8.37 -12.34
C GLU A 192 -15.27 -9.13 -11.16
N LEU A 193 -14.97 -8.72 -9.92
CA LEU A 193 -15.54 -9.30 -8.70
C LEU A 193 -17.07 -9.22 -8.68
N ALA A 194 -17.63 -8.06 -9.08
CA ALA A 194 -19.08 -7.87 -9.14
C ALA A 194 -19.79 -8.79 -10.16
N GLN A 195 -19.06 -9.35 -11.12
CA GLN A 195 -19.57 -10.26 -12.16
C GLN A 195 -19.41 -11.74 -11.80
N LEU A 196 -18.66 -12.08 -10.75
CA LEU A 196 -18.49 -13.47 -10.32
C LEU A 196 -19.78 -14.06 -9.74
N ASP A 197 -19.97 -15.37 -9.94
CA ASP A 197 -21.04 -16.12 -9.29
C ASP A 197 -20.83 -16.12 -7.77
N GLY A 198 -21.79 -15.55 -7.05
CA GLY A 198 -21.70 -15.35 -5.59
C GLY A 198 -21.26 -13.94 -5.15
N ALA A 199 -21.08 -13.00 -6.09
CA ALA A 199 -20.75 -11.60 -5.77
C ALA A 199 -21.75 -10.99 -4.77
N THR A 200 -21.22 -10.38 -3.72
CA THR A 200 -22.02 -9.77 -2.66
C THR A 200 -22.67 -8.46 -3.13
N LYS A 201 -23.60 -7.93 -2.33
CA LYS A 201 -24.16 -6.59 -2.59
C LYS A 201 -23.08 -5.50 -2.50
N ASP A 202 -22.11 -5.68 -1.63
CA ASP A 202 -21.04 -4.70 -1.40
C ASP A 202 -20.05 -4.68 -2.56
N ASP A 203 -19.73 -5.84 -3.16
CA ASP A 203 -18.89 -5.92 -4.36
C ASP A 203 -19.52 -5.15 -5.53
N LYS A 204 -20.83 -5.33 -5.73
CA LYS A 204 -21.59 -4.63 -6.78
C LYS A 204 -21.69 -3.13 -6.52
N ALA A 205 -21.89 -2.72 -5.26
CA ALA A 205 -21.92 -1.32 -4.87
C ALA A 205 -20.56 -0.64 -5.09
N ARG A 206 -19.47 -1.30 -4.70
CA ARG A 206 -18.10 -0.83 -4.91
C ARG A 206 -17.78 -0.65 -6.40
N ALA A 207 -18.12 -1.63 -7.22
CA ALA A 207 -17.94 -1.54 -8.67
C ALA A 207 -18.71 -0.35 -9.29
N ALA A 208 -19.92 -0.08 -8.81
CA ALA A 208 -20.72 1.07 -9.27
C ALA A 208 -20.08 2.41 -8.87
N ARG A 209 -19.47 2.51 -7.68
CA ARG A 209 -18.80 3.73 -7.20
C ARG A 209 -17.50 4.04 -7.96
N LEU A 210 -16.77 3.03 -8.41
CA LEU A 210 -15.48 3.20 -9.10
C LEU A 210 -15.60 3.49 -10.61
N ARG A 211 -16.76 3.22 -11.24
CA ARG A 211 -17.00 3.47 -12.67
C ARG A 211 -16.84 4.94 -13.11
N PRO A 212 -17.36 5.95 -12.38
CA PRO A 212 -17.21 7.34 -12.78
C PRO A 212 -15.75 7.81 -12.79
N ALA A 213 -14.96 7.36 -11.80
CA ALA A 213 -13.54 7.72 -11.68
C ALA A 213 -12.72 7.23 -12.87
N THR A 214 -13.02 6.03 -13.39
CA THR A 214 -12.34 5.48 -14.58
C THR A 214 -12.70 6.21 -15.88
N ALA A 215 -13.94 6.69 -16.02
CA ALA A 215 -14.34 7.48 -17.18
C ALA A 215 -13.59 8.82 -17.26
N ALA A 216 -13.34 9.46 -16.12
CA ALA A 216 -12.56 10.70 -16.03
C ALA A 216 -11.08 10.49 -16.41
N ILE A 217 -10.47 9.38 -15.97
CA ILE A 217 -9.07 9.04 -16.29
C ILE A 217 -8.88 8.78 -17.80
N THR A 218 -9.87 8.17 -18.45
CA THR A 218 -9.80 7.81 -19.89
C THR A 218 -10.01 9.02 -20.81
N THR A 219 -10.56 10.13 -20.29
CA THR A 219 -10.92 11.33 -21.06
C THR A 219 -9.97 12.52 -20.85
N GLY A 220 -8.82 12.30 -20.19
CA GLY A 220 -7.81 13.34 -19.95
C GLY A 220 -7.38 14.06 -21.24
N PRO A 221 -7.10 15.38 -21.18
CA PRO A 221 -6.95 16.21 -22.35
C PRO A 221 -5.73 15.77 -23.16
N THR A 222 -5.93 15.50 -24.46
CA THR A 222 -4.88 15.64 -25.46
C THR A 222 -4.48 17.11 -25.51
N ALA A 223 -3.61 17.51 -24.58
CA ALA A 223 -2.94 18.81 -24.65
C ALA A 223 -1.94 18.74 -25.81
N SER A 224 -2.43 19.02 -27.01
CA SER A 224 -1.61 19.49 -28.10
C SER A 224 -0.94 20.78 -27.66
N TYR A 225 0.39 20.80 -27.59
CA TYR A 225 1.15 22.04 -27.55
C TYR A 225 2.03 22.13 -28.79
N ARG A 226 1.76 23.18 -29.57
CA ARG A 226 2.75 23.86 -30.42
C ARG A 226 3.67 24.67 -29.53
#